data_AF-A0A7M3SCM9-F1
#
_entry.id   AF-A0A7M3SCM9-F1
#
_cell.length_a   1.000
_cell.length_b   1.000
_cell.length_c   1.000
_cell.angle_alpha   90.00
_cell.angle_beta   90.00
_cell.angle_gamma   90.00
#
_symmetry.space_group_name_H-M   'P 1'
#
loop_
_entity.id
_entity.type
_entity.pdbx_description
1 polymer ?
#
loop_
_entity_poly.entity_id
_entity_poly.type
_entity_poly.pdbx_seq_one_letter_code
_entity_poly.pdbx_strand_id
1 'polypeptide(L)'
;TSCLPLSQDGSGGTLARPDTEFTWFTLNPADPNDANEDPDQDGNWDCSGAGCTYESYTNFQEFYAITTSDYSSPNAVRLSGLTHDGMPVEEGWQFRAAILGLGQSNELILNYLKLDKFGGPDAQYGYIVDDKDTNFLIVDPSDDEVLMAGNITDAWDIYYTGSPNTPPVRNVGEHEYGWYLLDLDDDHLAEGSNPMNWDTDGDWMNDWFEVRDDEEDGVRGDSSPIRYDSRQTS
;
A
#
# COMPACT_ATOMS: atom_id res chain seq x y z
N THR A 1 -7.32 -24.29 -0.14
CA THR A 1 -7.08 -24.00 -1.57
C THR A 1 -6.33 -22.71 -1.52
N SER A 2 -5.03 -22.76 -1.85
CA SER A 2 -3.92 -21.79 -1.63
C SER A 2 -4.26 -20.33 -1.94
N CYS A 3 -3.31 -19.41 -1.71
CA CYS A 3 -3.33 -18.03 -2.19
C CYS A 3 -3.78 -18.02 -3.64
N LEU A 4 -3.97 -16.86 -4.24
CA LEU A 4 -3.52 -16.87 -5.62
C LEU A 4 -2.02 -16.58 -5.55
N PRO A 5 -1.13 -17.59 -5.35
CA PRO A 5 0.24 -17.37 -5.72
C PRO A 5 0.23 -17.02 -7.20
N LEU A 6 1.33 -16.43 -7.68
CA LEU A 6 1.58 -16.26 -9.10
C LEU A 6 0.97 -17.43 -9.88
N SER A 7 -0.01 -17.12 -10.72
CA SER A 7 -0.80 -18.11 -11.41
C SER A 7 0.13 -18.84 -12.37
N GLN A 8 0.28 -20.15 -12.14
CA GLN A 8 1.11 -20.98 -13.01
C GLN A 8 0.26 -21.51 -14.16
N ASP A 9 0.69 -21.28 -15.40
CA ASP A 9 0.08 -22.00 -16.51
C ASP A 9 0.25 -23.52 -16.29
N GLY A 10 -0.74 -24.33 -16.67
CA GLY A 10 -0.70 -25.79 -16.46
C GLY A 10 0.45 -26.52 -17.17
N SER A 11 1.34 -25.80 -17.86
CA SER A 11 2.53 -26.27 -18.55
C SER A 11 3.83 -25.96 -17.79
N GLY A 12 3.74 -25.24 -16.67
CA GLY A 12 4.86 -24.91 -15.79
C GLY A 12 5.75 -23.76 -16.26
N GLY A 13 5.33 -22.96 -17.25
CA GLY A 13 6.18 -21.97 -17.93
C GLY A 13 5.98 -20.52 -17.50
N THR A 14 4.74 -20.10 -17.29
CA THR A 14 4.39 -18.72 -16.96
C THR A 14 3.97 -18.61 -15.50
N LEU A 15 4.58 -17.66 -14.77
CA LEU A 15 4.15 -17.23 -13.44
C LEU A 15 3.51 -15.84 -13.62
N ALA A 16 2.19 -15.77 -13.74
CA ALA A 16 1.47 -14.54 -14.00
C ALA A 16 0.82 -13.99 -12.72
N ARG A 17 0.38 -12.73 -12.72
CA ARG A 17 -0.45 -12.18 -11.62
C ARG A 17 -1.75 -12.98 -11.46
N PRO A 18 -2.40 -12.93 -10.28
CA PRO A 18 -3.75 -13.44 -10.12
C PRO A 18 -4.74 -12.72 -11.02
N ASP A 19 -5.83 -13.39 -11.38
CA ASP A 19 -6.93 -12.79 -12.13
C ASP A 19 -7.90 -12.10 -11.15
N THR A 20 -7.91 -10.77 -11.17
CA THR A 20 -8.76 -9.90 -10.35
C THR A 20 -9.91 -9.26 -11.14
N GLU A 21 -10.23 -9.74 -12.36
CA GLU A 21 -11.25 -9.13 -13.26
C GLU A 21 -12.64 -9.04 -12.60
N PHE A 22 -12.92 -9.89 -11.60
CA PHE A 22 -14.20 -9.92 -10.86
C PHE A 22 -14.08 -9.53 -9.39
N THR A 23 -12.94 -8.97 -8.96
CA THR A 23 -12.77 -8.40 -7.63
C THR A 23 -13.67 -7.17 -7.50
N TRP A 24 -14.44 -7.10 -6.40
CA TRP A 24 -15.35 -6.00 -6.13
C TRP A 24 -15.24 -5.56 -4.68
N PHE A 25 -15.07 -4.27 -4.48
CA PHE A 25 -14.94 -3.62 -3.19
C PHE A 25 -16.04 -2.58 -2.98
N THR A 26 -16.44 -2.35 -1.72
CA THR A 26 -17.27 -1.22 -1.33
C THR A 26 -16.67 -0.47 -0.16
N LEU A 27 -17.02 0.81 -0.04
CA LEU A 27 -16.81 1.61 1.17
C LEU A 27 -18.19 1.94 1.76
N ASN A 28 -18.87 0.93 2.26
CA ASN A 28 -20.21 1.06 2.79
C ASN A 28 -20.18 1.17 4.32
N PRO A 29 -20.20 2.39 4.89
CA PRO A 29 -20.18 2.56 6.35
C PRO A 29 -21.45 2.03 7.06
N ALA A 30 -22.48 1.63 6.32
CA ALA A 30 -23.67 0.98 6.86
C ALA A 30 -23.57 -0.56 6.90
N ASP A 31 -22.55 -1.16 6.27
CA ASP A 31 -22.29 -2.60 6.35
C ASP A 31 -21.11 -2.88 7.30
N PRO A 32 -21.35 -3.45 8.48
CA PRO A 32 -20.28 -3.75 9.42
C PRO A 32 -19.36 -4.90 8.97
N ASN A 33 -19.74 -5.67 7.94
CA ASN A 33 -18.91 -6.75 7.42
C ASN A 33 -17.86 -6.27 6.42
N ASP A 34 -18.10 -5.12 5.76
CA ASP A 34 -17.26 -4.55 4.71
C ASP A 34 -15.79 -4.44 5.15
N ALA A 35 -15.55 -4.05 6.40
CA ALA A 35 -14.22 -3.97 7.00
C ALA A 35 -13.48 -5.32 7.12
N ASN A 36 -14.18 -6.45 7.02
CA ASN A 36 -13.62 -7.80 7.14
C ASN A 36 -13.62 -8.56 5.80
N GLU A 37 -14.12 -7.95 4.73
CA GLU A 37 -13.98 -8.52 3.39
C GLU A 37 -12.52 -8.38 2.94
N ASP A 38 -12.14 -9.22 1.99
CA ASP A 38 -10.79 -9.36 1.43
C ASP A 38 -10.99 -9.89 0.00
N PRO A 39 -11.31 -8.99 -0.95
CA PRO A 39 -11.87 -9.39 -2.23
C PRO A 39 -10.79 -9.81 -3.25
N ASP A 40 -9.56 -9.30 -3.16
CA ASP A 40 -8.40 -9.68 -3.99
C ASP A 40 -7.57 -10.85 -3.42
N GLN A 41 -7.81 -11.24 -2.16
CA GLN A 41 -7.23 -12.44 -1.54
C GLN A 41 -5.70 -12.42 -1.48
N ASP A 42 -5.16 -11.26 -1.10
CA ASP A 42 -3.73 -10.96 -1.08
C ASP A 42 -3.08 -11.13 0.31
N GLY A 43 -3.75 -11.82 1.24
CA GLY A 43 -3.21 -12.17 2.57
C GLY A 43 -2.25 -13.37 2.62
N ASN A 44 -1.98 -13.84 3.83
CA ASN A 44 -0.99 -14.90 4.11
C ASN A 44 -1.57 -16.33 4.08
N TRP A 45 -0.69 -17.32 4.00
CA TRP A 45 -1.03 -18.74 4.04
C TRP A 45 -0.22 -19.48 5.09
N ASP A 46 -0.87 -19.83 6.21
CA ASP A 46 -0.28 -20.70 7.22
C ASP A 46 -0.29 -22.15 6.73
N CYS A 47 0.87 -22.59 6.23
CA CYS A 47 1.15 -23.97 5.81
C CYS A 47 1.90 -24.79 6.87
N SER A 48 2.02 -24.31 8.11
CA SER A 48 2.76 -25.01 9.19
C SER A 48 2.06 -26.29 9.67
N GLY A 49 0.77 -26.43 9.38
CA GLY A 49 -0.08 -27.55 9.76
C GLY A 49 -0.28 -28.63 8.68
N ALA A 50 -1.36 -29.40 8.81
CA ALA A 50 -1.78 -30.38 7.80
C ALA A 50 -2.59 -29.68 6.70
N GLY A 51 -1.88 -29.01 5.79
CA GLY A 51 -2.46 -28.18 4.73
C GLY A 51 -2.17 -26.70 4.94
N CYS A 52 -2.64 -25.86 4.03
CA CYS A 52 -2.50 -24.41 4.10
C CYS A 52 -3.87 -23.77 4.39
N THR A 53 -3.90 -22.92 5.41
CA THR A 53 -5.06 -22.10 5.79
C THR A 53 -4.81 -20.67 5.37
N TYR A 54 -5.82 -20.02 4.80
CA TYR A 54 -5.75 -18.61 4.47
C TYR A 54 -5.87 -17.74 5.72
N GLU A 55 -5.02 -16.72 5.82
CA GLU A 55 -5.11 -15.61 6.75
C GLU A 55 -5.38 -14.35 5.94
N SER A 56 -6.57 -13.78 6.09
CA SER A 56 -7.03 -12.65 5.29
C SER A 56 -6.24 -11.36 5.57
N TYR A 57 -6.04 -10.56 4.53
CA TYR A 57 -5.66 -9.16 4.64
C TYR A 57 -6.92 -8.33 4.38
N THR A 58 -7.65 -8.01 5.45
CA THR A 58 -8.98 -7.43 5.29
C THR A 58 -8.92 -5.98 4.83
N ASN A 59 -10.01 -5.48 4.25
CA ASN A 59 -10.19 -4.06 3.90
C ASN A 59 -9.79 -3.10 5.04
N PHE A 60 -10.06 -3.45 6.31
CA PHE A 60 -9.61 -2.64 7.45
C PHE A 60 -8.08 -2.62 7.58
N GLN A 61 -7.45 -3.78 7.42
CA GLN A 61 -6.01 -3.93 7.52
C GLN A 61 -5.29 -3.19 6.38
N GLU A 62 -5.80 -3.32 5.16
CA GLU A 62 -5.35 -2.59 3.98
C GLU A 62 -5.45 -1.07 4.15
N PHE A 63 -6.61 -0.58 4.60
CA PHE A 63 -6.86 0.85 4.83
C PHE A 63 -5.95 1.47 5.91
N TYR A 64 -5.40 0.66 6.82
CA TYR A 64 -4.41 1.16 7.78
C TYR A 64 -2.98 0.70 7.46
N ALA A 65 -2.80 -0.05 6.38
CA ALA A 65 -1.58 -0.75 6.00
C ALA A 65 -0.95 -1.48 7.20
N ILE A 66 -1.69 -2.37 7.85
CA ILE A 66 -1.25 -3.12 9.05
C ILE A 66 -1.47 -4.63 8.90
N THR A 67 -0.52 -5.45 9.34
CA THR A 67 -0.69 -6.92 9.36
C THR A 67 -0.67 -7.51 10.77
N THR A 68 -0.21 -6.75 11.77
CA THR A 68 -0.16 -7.20 13.14
C THR A 68 -1.54 -7.45 13.75
N SER A 69 -1.69 -8.62 14.36
CA SER A 69 -2.91 -9.03 15.08
C SER A 69 -3.30 -8.09 16.23
N ASP A 70 -2.36 -7.31 16.76
CA ASP A 70 -2.64 -6.33 17.83
C ASP A 70 -3.52 -5.17 17.34
N TYR A 71 -3.52 -4.94 16.02
CA TYR A 71 -4.25 -3.83 15.39
C TYR A 71 -5.21 -4.28 14.28
N SER A 72 -5.39 -5.57 14.03
CA SER A 72 -6.12 -6.10 12.86
C SER A 72 -7.65 -5.82 12.83
N SER A 73 -8.21 -5.13 13.81
CA SER A 73 -9.62 -4.75 13.83
C SER A 73 -9.87 -3.56 14.76
N PRO A 74 -11.01 -2.85 14.62
CA PRO A 74 -11.38 -1.77 15.54
C PRO A 74 -11.38 -2.19 17.02
N ASN A 75 -11.78 -3.44 17.32
CA ASN A 75 -11.77 -3.95 18.69
C ASN A 75 -10.36 -4.25 19.20
N ALA A 76 -9.48 -4.78 18.33
CA ALA A 76 -8.07 -4.99 18.68
C ALA A 76 -7.37 -3.66 19.00
N VAL A 77 -7.54 -2.65 18.14
CA VAL A 77 -7.00 -1.30 18.36
C VAL A 77 -7.45 -0.72 19.71
N ARG A 78 -8.74 -0.79 20.02
CA ARG A 78 -9.28 -0.27 21.31
C ARG A 78 -8.74 -1.01 22.54
N LEU A 79 -8.35 -2.27 22.40
CA LEU A 79 -7.82 -3.10 23.49
C LEU A 79 -6.29 -3.08 23.58
N SER A 80 -5.60 -2.58 22.55
CA SER A 80 -4.13 -2.53 22.48
C SER A 80 -3.48 -1.64 23.55
N GLY A 81 -4.23 -0.65 24.07
CA GLY A 81 -3.68 0.38 24.95
C GLY A 81 -2.86 1.45 24.22
N LEU A 82 -2.88 1.48 22.88
CA LEU A 82 -2.27 2.53 22.08
C LEU A 82 -2.82 3.91 22.47
N THR A 83 -1.93 4.90 22.51
CA THR A 83 -2.27 6.28 22.85
C THR A 83 -1.81 7.25 21.79
N HIS A 84 -2.61 8.29 21.55
CA HIS A 84 -2.25 9.46 20.75
C HIS A 84 -2.35 10.71 21.65
N ASP A 85 -1.31 11.53 21.69
CA ASP A 85 -1.22 12.71 22.58
C ASP A 85 -1.52 12.43 24.06
N GLY A 86 -1.10 11.26 24.53
CA GLY A 86 -1.29 10.81 25.92
C GLY A 86 -2.72 10.39 26.27
N MET A 87 -3.63 10.37 25.29
CA MET A 87 -4.99 9.86 25.42
C MET A 87 -5.14 8.51 24.71
N PRO A 88 -5.98 7.59 25.22
CA PRO A 88 -6.28 6.34 24.51
C PRO A 88 -6.86 6.60 23.11
N VAL A 89 -6.49 5.75 22.15
CA VAL A 89 -7.08 5.77 20.80
C VAL A 89 -8.53 5.29 20.85
N GLU A 90 -9.46 6.14 20.40
CA GLU A 90 -10.90 5.87 20.31
C GLU A 90 -11.46 6.03 18.89
N GLU A 91 -10.78 6.77 18.01
CA GLU A 91 -11.20 7.08 16.64
C GLU A 91 -10.13 6.71 15.59
N GLY A 92 -10.54 6.44 14.35
CA GLY A 92 -9.65 6.01 13.27
C GLY A 92 -8.55 7.02 12.92
N TRP A 93 -8.86 8.32 12.93
CA TRP A 93 -7.87 9.36 12.69
C TRP A 93 -6.78 9.40 13.78
N GLN A 94 -7.12 9.08 15.04
CA GLN A 94 -6.14 8.97 16.12
C GLN A 94 -5.24 7.75 15.93
N PHE A 95 -5.82 6.65 15.45
CA PHE A 95 -5.08 5.44 15.12
C PHE A 95 -4.07 5.69 13.99
N ARG A 96 -4.53 6.26 12.87
CA ARG A 96 -3.69 6.68 11.72
C ARG A 96 -2.55 7.60 12.17
N ALA A 97 -2.88 8.64 12.94
CA ALA A 97 -1.89 9.57 13.45
C ALA A 97 -0.87 8.92 14.41
N ALA A 98 -1.29 7.93 15.20
CA ALA A 98 -0.40 7.20 16.10
C ALA A 98 0.56 6.27 15.36
N ILE A 99 0.09 5.52 14.37
CA ILE A 99 0.92 4.53 13.64
C ILE A 99 1.86 5.19 12.62
N LEU A 100 1.44 6.30 11.99
CA LEU A 100 2.26 7.03 11.01
C LEU A 100 3.07 8.18 11.64
N GLY A 101 2.90 8.44 12.94
CA GLY A 101 3.58 9.53 13.63
C GLY A 101 3.22 10.93 13.11
N LEU A 102 1.98 11.12 12.63
CA LEU A 102 1.55 12.40 12.04
C LEU A 102 1.65 13.54 13.05
N GLY A 103 2.24 14.66 12.62
CA GLY A 103 2.51 15.84 13.45
C GLY A 103 3.67 15.66 14.44
N GLN A 104 4.32 14.50 14.49
CA GLN A 104 5.46 14.24 15.38
C GLN A 104 6.79 14.57 14.71
N SER A 105 7.84 14.77 15.50
CA SER A 105 9.18 15.11 14.99
C SER A 105 9.81 14.04 14.10
N ASN A 106 9.32 12.80 14.16
CA ASN A 106 9.76 11.64 13.41
C ASN A 106 8.74 11.19 12.35
N GLU A 107 7.75 12.03 12.01
CA GLU A 107 6.75 11.73 10.96
C GLU A 107 7.42 11.28 9.66
N LEU A 108 8.48 11.94 9.21
CA LEU A 108 9.20 11.57 7.98
C LEU A 108 9.80 10.16 7.99
N ILE A 109 9.97 9.56 9.16
CA ILE A 109 10.52 8.20 9.35
C ILE A 109 9.38 7.19 9.53
N LEU A 110 8.27 7.60 10.16
CA LEU A 110 7.15 6.70 10.47
C LEU A 110 6.05 6.70 9.40
N ASN A 111 5.90 7.78 8.63
CA ASN A 111 4.87 7.94 7.63
C ASN A 111 5.32 7.32 6.30
N TYR A 112 5.18 6.01 6.18
CA TYR A 112 5.51 5.28 4.93
C TYR A 112 4.39 5.36 3.89
N LEU A 113 3.21 5.84 4.26
CA LEU A 113 2.09 6.11 3.36
C LEU A 113 2.15 7.51 2.72
N LYS A 114 3.19 8.31 3.01
CA LYS A 114 3.36 9.62 2.35
C LYS A 114 3.55 9.43 0.84
N LEU A 115 2.89 10.29 0.07
CA LEU A 115 2.98 10.23 -1.38
C LEU A 115 4.13 11.08 -1.90
N ASP A 116 4.38 12.27 -1.35
CA ASP A 116 5.42 13.16 -1.84
C ASP A 116 6.84 12.67 -1.54
N LYS A 117 7.72 12.87 -2.52
CA LYS A 117 9.15 12.77 -2.28
C LYS A 117 9.64 13.99 -1.49
N PHE A 118 9.94 13.78 -0.22
CA PHE A 118 10.58 14.80 0.60
C PHE A 118 12.00 15.07 0.07
N GLY A 119 12.40 16.33 -0.04
CA GLY A 119 13.66 16.68 -0.71
C GLY A 119 14.91 15.93 -0.18
N GLY A 120 15.89 15.68 -1.05
CA GLY A 120 17.13 14.98 -0.68
C GLY A 120 17.17 13.51 -1.16
N PRO A 121 17.82 12.60 -0.42
CA PRO A 121 17.91 11.18 -0.76
C PRO A 121 16.66 10.38 -0.34
N ASP A 122 15.50 11.02 -0.26
CA ASP A 122 14.27 10.34 0.11
C ASP A 122 13.90 9.31 -0.96
N ALA A 123 13.94 8.05 -0.55
CA ALA A 123 13.49 6.91 -1.33
C ALA A 123 12.04 6.55 -0.98
N GLN A 124 11.45 7.25 -0.01
CA GLN A 124 10.15 6.95 0.54
C GLN A 124 9.10 7.86 -0.09
N TYR A 125 8.47 7.41 -1.17
CA TYR A 125 7.39 8.15 -1.82
C TYR A 125 6.54 7.18 -2.63
N GLY A 126 5.28 7.55 -2.89
CA GLY A 126 4.36 6.71 -3.66
C GLY A 126 4.80 6.55 -5.11
N TYR A 127 4.82 5.32 -5.62
CA TYR A 127 5.15 5.04 -7.01
C TYR A 127 4.42 3.78 -7.49
N ILE A 128 3.55 3.95 -8.49
CA ILE A 128 2.75 2.86 -9.07
C ILE A 128 3.09 2.75 -10.54
N VAL A 129 3.39 1.53 -10.99
CA VAL A 129 3.69 1.22 -12.39
C VAL A 129 2.85 0.05 -12.88
N ASP A 130 2.24 0.21 -14.04
CA ASP A 130 1.80 -0.92 -14.85
C ASP A 130 2.99 -1.36 -15.72
N ASP A 131 3.68 -2.41 -15.29
CA ASP A 131 4.87 -2.94 -15.97
C ASP A 131 4.55 -3.79 -17.20
N LYS A 132 3.26 -4.13 -17.41
CA LYS A 132 2.76 -4.95 -18.54
C LYS A 132 3.43 -6.31 -18.71
N ASP A 133 4.24 -6.73 -17.74
CA ASP A 133 4.89 -8.02 -17.75
C ASP A 133 3.84 -9.12 -17.60
N THR A 134 3.99 -10.18 -18.38
CA THR A 134 3.08 -11.35 -18.34
C THR A 134 3.67 -12.50 -17.54
N ASN A 135 4.94 -12.40 -17.16
CA ASN A 135 5.66 -13.44 -16.45
C ASN A 135 6.63 -12.81 -15.46
N PHE A 136 6.44 -13.11 -14.17
CA PHE A 136 7.31 -12.69 -13.07
C PHE A 136 8.81 -12.88 -13.34
N LEU A 137 9.19 -13.89 -14.12
CA LEU A 137 10.59 -14.21 -14.43
C LEU A 137 11.22 -13.33 -15.52
N ILE A 138 10.46 -12.43 -16.14
CA ILE A 138 10.90 -11.56 -17.22
C ILE A 138 10.56 -10.12 -16.81
N VAL A 139 11.57 -9.26 -16.80
CA VAL A 139 11.40 -7.82 -16.53
C VAL A 139 11.65 -7.07 -17.84
N ASP A 140 10.61 -6.44 -18.40
CA ASP A 140 10.70 -5.60 -19.59
C ASP A 140 10.36 -4.13 -19.27
N PRO A 141 11.34 -3.29 -18.93
CA PRO A 141 11.07 -1.89 -18.57
C PRO A 141 10.71 -1.00 -19.79
N SER A 142 10.53 -1.57 -20.98
CA SER A 142 10.34 -0.80 -22.22
C SER A 142 8.90 -0.39 -22.49
N ASP A 143 7.93 -1.03 -21.84
CA ASP A 143 6.49 -0.73 -21.91
C ASP A 143 5.84 -0.34 -20.57
N ASP A 144 6.62 -0.26 -19.50
CA ASP A 144 6.26 0.34 -18.21
C ASP A 144 5.52 1.66 -18.36
N GLU A 145 4.40 1.76 -17.67
CA GLU A 145 3.59 2.96 -17.57
C GLU A 145 3.49 3.40 -16.12
N VAL A 146 4.06 4.57 -15.83
CA VAL A 146 3.93 5.21 -14.52
C VAL A 146 2.50 5.72 -14.39
N LEU A 147 1.76 5.19 -13.41
CA LEU A 147 0.41 5.61 -13.07
C LEU A 147 0.41 6.67 -11.97
N MET A 148 1.36 6.55 -11.04
CA MET A 148 1.53 7.48 -9.93
C MET A 148 3.01 7.68 -9.60
N ALA A 149 3.40 8.91 -9.26
CA ALA A 149 4.78 9.21 -8.88
C ALA A 149 4.91 10.44 -7.98
N GLY A 150 5.34 10.21 -6.74
CA GLY A 150 5.60 11.24 -5.73
C GLY A 150 6.73 12.21 -6.03
N ASN A 151 7.57 11.90 -7.01
CA ASN A 151 8.68 12.74 -7.46
C ASN A 151 8.33 13.60 -8.68
N ILE A 152 7.08 13.55 -9.15
CA ILE A 152 6.56 14.29 -10.30
C ILE A 152 5.31 15.05 -9.84
N THR A 153 5.15 16.28 -10.32
CA THR A 153 3.96 17.09 -10.01
C THR A 153 2.87 16.80 -11.03
N ASP A 154 1.64 16.61 -10.56
CA ASP A 154 0.48 16.43 -11.43
C ASP A 154 0.23 17.66 -12.30
N ALA A 155 -0.13 17.45 -13.56
CA ALA A 155 -0.32 18.53 -14.53
C ALA A 155 -1.59 19.36 -14.26
N TRP A 156 -2.57 18.82 -13.55
CA TRP A 156 -3.81 19.52 -13.23
C TRP A 156 -3.55 20.70 -12.28
N ASP A 157 -2.76 20.47 -11.22
CA ASP A 157 -2.56 21.44 -10.14
C ASP A 157 -1.13 22.02 -10.08
N ILE A 158 -0.38 21.92 -11.19
CA ILE A 158 0.98 22.47 -11.26
C ILE A 158 1.01 23.99 -11.18
N TYR A 159 1.65 24.52 -10.13
CA TYR A 159 1.90 25.94 -9.97
C TYR A 159 3.17 26.37 -10.73
N TYR A 160 4.25 25.60 -10.61
CA TYR A 160 5.54 25.85 -11.26
C TYR A 160 5.68 25.12 -12.60
N THR A 161 4.86 25.53 -13.58
CA THR A 161 4.83 24.97 -14.95
C THR A 161 6.18 24.85 -15.68
N GLY A 162 7.23 25.57 -15.24
CA GLY A 162 8.59 25.47 -15.79
C GLY A 162 9.38 24.24 -15.33
N SER A 163 8.88 23.48 -14.35
CA SER A 163 9.54 22.32 -13.75
C SER A 163 8.56 21.15 -13.54
N PRO A 164 7.93 20.60 -14.59
CA PRO A 164 6.90 19.57 -14.44
C PRO A 164 7.41 18.24 -13.86
N ASN A 165 8.72 17.98 -13.92
CA ASN A 165 9.34 16.73 -13.48
C ASN A 165 10.03 16.90 -12.12
N THR A 166 9.39 17.62 -11.19
CA THR A 166 9.88 17.79 -9.81
C THR A 166 8.82 17.32 -8.81
N PRO A 167 9.22 16.95 -7.58
CA PRO A 167 8.27 16.68 -6.50
C PRO A 167 7.35 17.89 -6.26
N PRO A 168 6.09 17.66 -5.85
CA PRO A 168 5.13 18.73 -5.63
C PRO A 168 5.53 19.66 -4.46
N VAL A 169 5.20 20.94 -4.59
CA VAL A 169 5.30 21.92 -3.51
C VAL A 169 3.94 22.05 -2.82
N ARG A 170 3.70 21.24 -1.79
CA ARG A 170 2.44 21.20 -1.00
C ARG A 170 1.92 22.57 -0.56
N ASN A 171 2.82 23.48 -0.16
CA ASN A 171 2.45 24.83 0.31
C ASN A 171 1.78 25.73 -0.75
N VAL A 172 1.87 25.38 -2.04
CA VAL A 172 1.19 26.10 -3.12
C VAL A 172 0.04 25.29 -3.74
N GLY A 173 -0.30 24.14 -3.15
CA GLY A 173 -1.38 23.27 -3.61
C GLY A 173 -1.01 22.40 -4.81
N GLU A 174 0.26 22.07 -4.99
CA GLU A 174 0.69 21.07 -5.98
C GLU A 174 0.58 19.66 -5.42
N HIS A 175 0.28 18.69 -6.28
CA HIS A 175 0.10 17.27 -5.94
C HIS A 175 1.03 16.36 -6.71
N GLU A 176 1.22 15.16 -6.19
CA GLU A 176 1.91 14.06 -6.82
C GLU A 176 1.16 13.63 -8.07
N TYR A 177 1.87 13.32 -9.14
CA TYR A 177 1.25 12.75 -10.32
C TYR A 177 0.45 11.50 -9.96
N GLY A 178 -0.84 11.45 -10.32
CA GLY A 178 -1.70 10.30 -10.05
C GLY A 178 -2.16 10.12 -8.60
N TRP A 179 -1.99 11.12 -7.72
CA TRP A 179 -2.32 11.05 -6.28
C TRP A 179 -3.70 10.46 -5.96
N TYR A 180 -4.70 10.79 -6.79
CA TYR A 180 -6.10 10.37 -6.64
C TYR A 180 -6.34 8.85 -6.73
N LEU A 181 -5.32 8.06 -7.07
CA LEU A 181 -5.40 6.60 -7.05
C LEU A 181 -5.40 6.04 -5.63
N LEU A 182 -4.76 6.73 -4.68
CA LEU A 182 -4.58 6.25 -3.30
C LEU A 182 -4.97 7.27 -2.23
N ASP A 183 -4.93 8.57 -2.53
CA ASP A 183 -5.36 9.63 -1.61
C ASP A 183 -6.79 10.06 -1.97
N LEU A 184 -7.71 9.84 -1.03
CA LEU A 184 -9.14 10.10 -1.20
C LEU A 184 -9.61 11.40 -0.51
N ASP A 185 -8.78 11.97 0.36
CA ASP A 185 -9.16 13.09 1.22
C ASP A 185 -8.26 14.34 1.12
N ASP A 186 -7.33 14.32 0.16
CA ASP A 186 -6.48 15.47 -0.25
C ASP A 186 -5.49 15.88 0.85
N ASP A 187 -4.87 14.90 1.51
CA ASP A 187 -3.89 15.11 2.60
C ASP A 187 -2.42 14.80 2.21
N HIS A 188 -2.18 14.29 1.00
CA HIS A 188 -0.91 13.77 0.46
C HIS A 188 -0.44 12.44 1.08
N LEU A 189 -1.34 11.69 1.70
CA LEU A 189 -1.09 10.35 2.21
C LEU A 189 -2.00 9.34 1.52
N ALA A 190 -1.44 8.19 1.16
CA ALA A 190 -2.25 7.06 0.73
C ALA A 190 -3.22 6.65 1.84
N GLU A 191 -4.44 6.29 1.47
CA GLU A 191 -5.44 5.74 2.39
C GLU A 191 -5.16 4.30 2.78
N GLY A 192 -4.08 3.69 2.30
CA GLY A 192 -3.73 2.29 2.51
C GLY A 192 -3.17 1.66 1.24
N SER A 193 -3.14 0.33 1.21
CA SER A 193 -3.09 -0.43 -0.05
C SER A 193 -4.47 -0.40 -0.74
N ASN A 194 -4.55 -0.90 -1.96
CA ASN A 194 -5.75 -0.90 -2.80
C ASN A 194 -6.51 -2.23 -2.68
N PRO A 195 -7.69 -2.26 -2.02
CA PRO A 195 -8.48 -3.49 -1.78
C PRO A 195 -9.13 -4.11 -3.02
N MET A 196 -8.72 -3.71 -4.22
CA MET A 196 -9.15 -4.30 -5.47
C MET A 196 -7.96 -4.85 -6.26
N ASN A 197 -6.75 -4.70 -5.74
CA ASN A 197 -5.52 -4.97 -6.43
C ASN A 197 -4.55 -5.69 -5.49
N TRP A 198 -4.27 -6.94 -5.81
CA TRP A 198 -3.38 -7.83 -5.07
C TRP A 198 -1.94 -7.30 -4.86
N ASP A 199 -1.53 -6.34 -5.68
CA ASP A 199 -0.18 -5.76 -5.75
C ASP A 199 -0.36 -4.28 -6.14
N THR A 200 -0.40 -3.40 -5.14
CA THR A 200 -0.88 -2.03 -5.30
C THR A 200 0.05 -1.18 -6.17
N ASP A 201 1.37 -1.37 -6.08
CA ASP A 201 2.38 -0.63 -6.84
C ASP A 201 2.83 -1.30 -8.15
N GLY A 202 2.45 -2.56 -8.35
CA GLY A 202 2.72 -3.34 -9.54
C GLY A 202 4.07 -4.05 -9.52
N ASP A 203 4.67 -4.24 -8.35
CA ASP A 203 6.02 -4.75 -8.17
C ASP A 203 6.12 -6.30 -8.12
N TRP A 204 4.98 -6.99 -8.19
CA TRP A 204 4.77 -8.44 -8.08
C TRP A 204 4.96 -9.06 -6.70
N MET A 205 5.19 -8.27 -5.66
CA MET A 205 4.93 -8.63 -4.29
C MET A 205 3.48 -8.27 -3.97
N ASN A 206 2.86 -8.96 -3.01
CA ASN A 206 1.54 -8.57 -2.56
C ASN A 206 1.63 -7.67 -1.34
N ASP A 207 0.59 -6.87 -1.16
CA ASP A 207 0.60 -5.80 -0.17
C ASP A 207 0.74 -6.34 1.26
N TRP A 208 0.18 -7.53 1.55
CA TRP A 208 0.35 -8.16 2.87
C TRP A 208 1.82 -8.48 3.20
N PHE A 209 2.58 -9.09 2.28
CA PHE A 209 3.98 -9.46 2.58
C PHE A 209 4.83 -8.21 2.78
N GLU A 210 4.59 -7.20 1.97
CA GLU A 210 5.25 -5.90 2.04
C GLU A 210 5.04 -5.23 3.40
N VAL A 211 3.77 -5.01 3.77
CA VAL A 211 3.44 -4.40 5.06
C VAL A 211 3.97 -5.25 6.23
N ARG A 212 3.98 -6.57 6.10
CA ARG A 212 4.47 -7.47 7.14
C ARG A 212 5.98 -7.38 7.34
N ASP A 213 6.76 -7.34 6.28
CA ASP A 213 8.23 -7.28 6.36
C ASP A 213 8.67 -5.98 7.04
N ASP A 214 8.08 -4.85 6.62
CA ASP A 214 8.20 -3.52 7.24
C ASP A 214 7.85 -3.50 8.75
N GLU A 215 6.85 -4.30 9.17
CA GLU A 215 6.45 -4.45 10.57
C GLU A 215 7.43 -5.32 11.39
N GLU A 216 8.05 -6.33 10.77
CA GLU A 216 8.93 -7.28 11.43
C GLU A 216 10.35 -6.75 11.63
N ASP A 217 10.88 -6.02 10.65
CA ASP A 217 12.24 -5.50 10.68
C ASP A 217 12.33 -4.07 11.30
N GLY A 218 11.18 -3.39 11.38
CA GLY A 218 11.03 -2.05 11.92
C GLY A 218 11.62 -0.95 11.03
N VAL A 219 11.97 -1.27 9.80
CA VAL A 219 12.33 -0.33 8.74
C VAL A 219 11.07 -0.15 7.91
N ARG A 220 10.51 1.06 7.94
CA ARG A 220 9.30 1.34 7.16
C ARG A 220 9.70 1.81 5.77
N GLY A 221 9.32 1.06 4.75
CA GLY A 221 9.34 1.46 3.35
C GLY A 221 10.40 0.84 2.46
N ASP A 222 11.16 -0.15 2.89
CA ASP A 222 12.00 -0.95 2.00
C ASP A 222 11.22 -2.05 1.27
N SER A 223 10.01 -2.38 1.72
CA SER A 223 9.04 -3.25 1.06
C SER A 223 7.62 -2.73 1.31
N SER A 224 7.29 -1.53 0.85
CA SER A 224 5.99 -0.90 1.15
C SER A 224 5.06 -1.05 -0.05
N PRO A 225 3.74 -1.26 0.16
CA PRO A 225 2.74 -1.57 -0.88
C PRO A 225 2.42 -0.43 -1.85
N ILE A 226 3.26 0.59 -1.89
CA ILE A 226 3.08 1.77 -2.74
C ILE A 226 4.44 2.18 -3.34
N ARG A 227 5.38 1.24 -3.51
CA ARG A 227 6.76 1.48 -3.94
C ARG A 227 7.23 0.51 -5.01
N TYR A 228 8.22 0.94 -5.78
CA TYR A 228 8.52 0.29 -7.06
C TYR A 228 9.49 -0.91 -7.01
N ASP A 229 9.14 -1.94 -7.80
CA ASP A 229 9.88 -3.13 -8.27
C ASP A 229 10.88 -3.77 -7.28
N SER A 230 10.37 -4.71 -6.47
CA SER A 230 11.17 -5.61 -5.64
C SER A 230 11.81 -6.80 -6.38
N ARG A 231 11.55 -7.01 -7.69
CA ARG A 231 12.14 -8.11 -8.49
C ARG A 231 13.62 -7.93 -8.81
N GLN A 232 14.34 -7.11 -8.05
CA GLN A 232 15.78 -6.92 -8.17
C GLN A 232 16.54 -8.23 -7.91
N THR A 233 16.79 -8.96 -8.99
CA THR A 233 17.95 -9.86 -9.07
C THR A 233 19.18 -9.01 -9.39
N SER A 234 19.77 -8.44 -8.32
CA SER A 234 21.08 -7.75 -8.22
C SER A 234 21.22 -6.30 -8.67
#